data_AF-A0A316N7T7-F1
#
_entry.id   AF-A0A316N7T7-F1
#
_cell.length_a   1.000
_cell.length_b   1.000
_cell.length_c   1.000
_cell.angle_alpha   90.00
_cell.angle_beta   90.00
_cell.angle_gamma   90.00
#
_symmetry.space_group_name_H-M   'P 1'
#
loop_
_entity.id
_entity.type
_entity.pdbx_description
1 polymer ?
#
loop_
_entity_poly.entity_id
_entity_poly.type
_entity_poly.pdbx_seq_one_letter_code
_entity_poly.pdbx_strand_id
1 'polypeptide(L)' 'MKICNQDIRNEIKEAGLCLWHISDKLGISDTYFSKKLRYEFSPEKKAEIRAIIAELRTEE' A
#
# COMPACT_ATOMS: atom_id res chain seq x y z
N MET A 1 -6.90 18.83 2.65
CA MET A 1 -7.24 17.39 2.54
C MET A 1 -6.25 16.61 3.41
N LYS A 2 -6.71 15.97 4.49
CA LYS A 2 -5.84 15.20 5.38
C LYS A 2 -5.43 13.93 4.63
N ILE A 3 -4.16 13.81 4.27
CA ILE A 3 -3.64 12.60 3.62
C ILE A 3 -3.53 11.55 4.72
N CYS A 4 -4.55 10.70 4.84
CA CYS A 4 -4.51 9.53 5.70
C CYS A 4 -3.49 8.51 5.13
N ASN A 5 -2.90 7.69 5.99
CA ASN A 5 -1.99 6.59 5.60
C ASN A 5 -0.69 7.03 4.90
N GLN A 6 -0.14 8.17 5.29
CA GLN A 6 1.20 8.58 4.83
C GLN A 6 2.27 7.55 5.22
N ASP A 7 2.12 6.88 6.36
CA ASP A 7 3.03 5.82 6.81
C ASP A 7 3.17 4.73 5.75
N ILE A 8 2.05 4.24 5.19
CA ILE A 8 2.05 3.21 4.15
C ILE A 8 2.74 3.72 2.89
N ARG A 9 2.48 4.97 2.48
CA ARG A 9 3.15 5.56 1.31
C ARG A 9 4.65 5.66 1.53
N ASN A 10 5.07 6.00 2.74
CA ASN A 10 6.48 6.10 3.08
C ASN A 10 7.13 4.72 3.09
N GLU A 11 6.48 3.73 3.70
CA GLU A 11 6.97 2.35 3.79
C GLU A 11 7.12 1.71 2.39
N ILE A 12 6.17 1.96 1.49
CA ILE A 12 6.25 1.56 0.07
C ILE A 12 7.45 2.23 -0.61
N LYS A 13 7.62 3.54 -0.40
CA LYS A 13 8.70 4.32 -1.01
C LYS A 13 10.08 3.93 -0.46
N GLU A 14 10.17 3.63 0.84
CA GLU A 14 11.38 3.13 1.51
C GLU A 14 11.74 1.73 1.05
N ALA A 15 10.74 0.90 0.74
CA ALA A 15 10.93 -0.39 0.10
C ALA A 15 11.32 -0.28 -1.39
N GLY A 16 11.32 0.92 -1.99
CA GLY A 16 11.56 1.11 -3.43
C GLY A 16 10.39 0.64 -4.31
N LEU A 17 9.28 0.25 -3.70
CA LEU A 17 8.10 -0.27 -4.38
C LEU A 17 7.21 0.89 -4.83
N CYS A 18 6.40 0.63 -5.86
CA CYS A 18 5.36 1.57 -6.29
C CYS A 18 3.98 1.09 -5.87
N LEU A 19 3.04 2.03 -5.67
CA LEU A 19 1.64 1.76 -5.30
C LEU A 19 0.96 0.72 -6.20
N TRP A 20 1.34 0.69 -7.49
CA TRP A 20 0.81 -0.23 -8.46
C TRP A 20 1.26 -1.68 -8.21
N HIS A 21 2.44 -1.95 -7.63
CA HIS A 21 2.87 -3.31 -7.28
C HIS A 21 1.98 -3.94 -6.20
N ILE A 22 1.63 -3.17 -5.17
CA ILE A 22 0.68 -3.63 -4.14
C ILE A 22 -0.70 -3.83 -4.78
N SER A 23 -1.11 -2.90 -5.64
CA SER A 23 -2.41 -2.98 -6.32
C SER A 23 -2.51 -4.24 -7.20
N ASP A 24 -1.43 -4.57 -7.90
CA ASP A 24 -1.29 -5.75 -8.75
C ASP A 24 -1.38 -7.06 -7.93
N LYS A 25 -0.62 -7.17 -6.84
CA LYS A 25 -0.72 -8.30 -5.89
C LYS A 25 -2.10 -8.43 -5.25
N LEU A 26 -2.76 -7.31 -4.94
CA LEU A 26 -4.11 -7.33 -4.38
C LEU A 26 -5.19 -7.63 -5.44
N GLY A 27 -4.83 -7.63 -6.74
CA GLY A 27 -5.79 -7.77 -7.84
C GLY A 27 -6.75 -6.59 -7.99
N ILE A 28 -6.38 -5.40 -7.50
CA ILE A 28 -7.20 -4.19 -7.59
C ILE A 28 -6.59 -3.17 -8.56
N SER A 29 -7.43 -2.29 -9.09
CA SER A 29 -6.94 -1.18 -9.91
C SER A 29 -6.21 -0.13 -9.05
N ASP A 30 -5.11 0.44 -9.56
CA ASP A 30 -4.37 1.55 -8.93
C ASP A 30 -5.29 2.72 -8.54
N THR A 31 -6.27 3.05 -9.38
CA THR A 31 -7.25 4.11 -9.11
C THR A 31 -8.11 3.82 -7.89
N TYR A 32 -8.43 2.54 -7.65
CA TYR A 32 -9.14 2.09 -6.46
C TYR A 32 -8.24 2.20 -5.22
N PHE A 33 -6.98 1.76 -5.33
CA PHE A 33 -6.01 1.82 -4.23
C PHE A 33 -5.70 3.26 -3.81
N SER A 34 -5.43 4.14 -4.78
CA SER A 34 -5.20 5.58 -4.57
C SER A 34 -6.41 6.30 -3.98
N LYS A 35 -7.64 5.88 -4.32
CA LYS A 35 -8.86 6.34 -3.63
C LYS A 35 -8.87 5.84 -2.19
N LYS A 36 -8.59 4.56 -1.96
CA LYS A 36 -8.62 3.91 -0.65
C LYS A 36 -7.61 4.52 0.33
N LEU A 37 -6.42 4.89 -0.13
CA LEU A 37 -5.39 5.60 0.64
C LEU A 37 -5.86 6.94 1.22
N ARG A 38 -6.88 7.57 0.65
CA ARG A 38 -7.45 8.83 1.18
C ARG A 38 -8.41 8.63 2.35
N TYR A 39 -8.84 7.40 2.63
CA TYR A 39 -9.74 7.04 3.73
C TYR A 39 -8.97 6.35 4.84
N GLU A 40 -9.47 6.38 6.08
CA GLU A 40 -8.86 5.62 7.17
C GLU A 40 -8.97 4.12 6.89
N PHE A 41 -7.82 3.45 6.75
CA PHE A 41 -7.78 2.00 6.71
C PHE A 41 -7.95 1.43 8.10
N SER A 42 -8.79 0.41 8.22
CA SER A 42 -8.79 -0.48 9.37
C SER A 42 -7.39 -1.08 9.58
N PRO A 43 -6.97 -1.34 10.84
CA PRO A 43 -5.64 -1.86 11.15
C PRO A 43 -5.32 -3.17 10.44
N GLU A 44 -6.32 -4.04 10.24
CA GLU A 44 -6.27 -5.26 9.42
C GLU A 44 -5.72 -5.00 8.01
N LYS A 45 -6.29 -4.03 7.27
CA LYS A 45 -5.90 -3.71 5.89
C LYS A 45 -4.51 -3.10 5.85
N LYS A 46 -4.13 -2.32 6.87
CA LYS A 46 -2.76 -1.81 6.96
C LYS A 46 -1.77 -2.96 7.13
N ALA A 47 -2.08 -3.96 7.96
CA ALA A 47 -1.22 -5.13 8.15
C ALA A 47 -1.10 -5.96 6.86
N GLU A 48 -2.21 -6.16 6.14
CA GLU A 48 -2.22 -6.87 4.84
C GLU A 48 -1.33 -6.16 3.80
N ILE A 49 -1.47 -4.83 3.67
CA ILE A 49 -0.62 -4.03 2.77
C ILE A 49 0.85 -4.13 3.18
N ARG A 50 1.16 -4.05 4.49
CA ARG A 50 2.54 -4.23 4.98
C ARG A 50 3.12 -5.61 4.71
N ALA A 51 2.30 -6.66 4.83
CA ALA A 51 2.71 -8.02 4.51
C ALA A 51 3.09 -8.11 3.02
N ILE A 52 2.25 -7.59 2.13
CA ILE A 52 2.53 -7.56 0.69
C ILE A 52 3.79 -6.75 0.37
N ILE A 53 3.99 -5.60 1.03
CA ILE A 53 5.23 -4.80 0.89
C ILE A 53 6.45 -5.61 1.32
N ALA A 54 6.37 -6.33 2.44
CA ALA A 54 7.47 -7.15 2.93
C ALA A 54 7.75 -8.36 2.03
N GLU A 55 6.71 -8.99 1.48
CA GLU A 55 6.81 -10.06 0.50
C GLU A 55 7.49 -9.55 -0.78
N LEU A 56 6.98 -8.47 -1.37
CA LEU A 56 7.53 -7.86 -2.58
C LEU A 56 8.98 -7.38 -2.38
N ARG A 57 9.32 -6.89 -1.19
CA ARG A 57 10.69 -6.50 -0.83
C ARG A 57 11.64 -7.68 -0.70
N THR A 58 11.12 -8.86 -0.31
CA THR A 58 11.93 -10.08 -0.14
C THR A 58 12.11 -10.83 -1.46
N GLU A 59 11.20 -10.62 -2.42
CA GLU A 59 11.20 -11.28 -3.73
C GLU A 59 12.19 -10.65 -4.74
N GLU A 60 12.94 -9.61 -4.35
CA GLU A 60 13.95 -8.88 -5.14
C GLU A 60 15.34 -8.89 -4.48
#